data_AF-A0A7W1R3U6-F1
#
_entry.id   AF-A0A7W1R3U6-F1
#
_cell.length_a   1.000
_cell.length_b   1.000
_cell.length_c   1.000
_cell.angle_alpha   90.00
_cell.angle_beta   90.00
_cell.angle_gamma   90.00
#
_symmetry.space_group_name_H-M   'P 1'
#
loop_
_entity.id
_entity.type
_entity.pdbx_description
1 polymer ?
#
loop_
_entity_poly.entity_id
_entity_poly.type
_entity_poly.pdbx_seq_one_letter_code
_entity_poly.pdbx_strand_id
1 'polypeptide(L)'
;MKALLQAELLKVQSTRTTVGLLLATLAFVALTTVVSIPQAGDVTAPISFDDPGLLAGAVGSSFGVPQVVMLLLGAMVFTQEFRYGTVTSTYLGEPRRTRILVAKWLALIISSVAITIATVAVSLPVGTVLINSRGGDITIAALFWQMFAAGFVVMAAYGVIGVALGALLRNQIVAVIVVLVWMLVVEQIVIHAYPAIGRWMPGGAAYALMQQAPANGLDDKLLSVPSAGILLAAYLSMAVVLALRLTPKRDVL
;
A
#
# COMPACT_ATOMS: atom_id res chain seq x y z
N MET A 1 -23.59 12.26 -0.19
CA MET A 1 -22.45 11.36 -0.45
C MET A 1 -21.43 12.03 -1.36
N LYS A 2 -21.82 12.52 -2.56
CA LYS A 2 -20.93 13.26 -3.46
C LYS A 2 -20.18 14.42 -2.77
N ALA A 3 -20.88 15.27 -2.03
CA ALA A 3 -20.26 16.39 -1.30
C ALA A 3 -19.27 15.93 -0.20
N LEU A 4 -19.59 14.86 0.54
CA LEU A 4 -18.68 14.28 1.54
C LEU A 4 -17.41 13.73 0.90
N LEU A 5 -17.56 13.01 -0.21
CA LEU A 5 -16.42 12.47 -0.96
C LEU A 5 -15.51 13.60 -1.48
N GLN A 6 -16.09 14.66 -2.04
CA GLN A 6 -15.34 15.83 -2.49
C GLN A 6 -14.60 16.51 -1.33
N ALA A 7 -15.24 16.65 -0.17
CA ALA A 7 -14.60 17.21 1.01
C ALA A 7 -13.41 16.36 1.48
N GLU A 8 -13.55 15.04 1.52
CA GLU A 8 -12.45 14.14 1.91
C GLU A 8 -11.30 14.15 0.89
N LEU A 9 -11.58 14.17 -0.41
CA LEU A 9 -10.56 14.31 -1.45
C LEU A 9 -9.81 15.64 -1.33
N LEU A 10 -10.53 16.74 -1.08
CA LEU A 10 -9.91 18.05 -0.86
C LEU A 10 -9.02 18.03 0.38
N LYS A 11 -9.39 17.38 1.48
CA LYS A 11 -8.53 17.25 2.68
C LYS A 11 -7.22 16.52 2.35
N VAL A 12 -7.31 15.39 1.64
CA VAL A 12 -6.13 14.61 1.22
C VAL A 12 -5.19 15.46 0.36
N GLN A 13 -5.74 16.19 -0.61
CA GLN A 13 -4.97 17.01 -1.56
C GLN A 13 -4.41 18.31 -0.96
N SER A 14 -5.15 18.96 -0.06
CA SER A 14 -4.79 20.28 0.50
C SER A 14 -3.76 20.22 1.62
N THR A 15 -3.51 19.04 2.20
CA THR A 15 -2.55 18.88 3.29
C THR A 15 -1.13 18.90 2.72
N ARG A 16 -0.36 19.95 2.99
CA ARG A 16 1.05 20.10 2.53
C ARG A 16 1.91 18.88 2.87
N THR A 17 1.63 18.23 4.01
CA THR A 17 2.29 16.99 4.43
C THR A 17 2.05 15.84 3.46
N THR A 18 0.86 15.73 2.83
CA THR A 18 0.57 14.72 1.81
C THR A 18 1.45 14.91 0.59
N VAL A 19 1.67 16.15 0.15
CA VAL A 19 2.55 16.44 -1.00
C VAL A 19 3.99 16.09 -0.68
N GLY A 20 4.49 16.49 0.50
CA GLY A 20 5.84 16.13 0.95
C GLY A 20 6.03 14.62 1.06
N LEU A 21 5.06 13.91 1.63
CA LEU A 21 5.05 12.44 1.71
C LEU A 21 5.03 11.80 0.32
N LEU A 22 4.20 12.29 -0.61
CA LEU A 22 4.12 11.76 -1.96
C LEU A 22 5.44 11.96 -2.72
N LEU A 23 6.04 13.15 -2.65
CA LEU A 23 7.34 13.40 -3.29
C LEU A 23 8.45 12.53 -2.70
N ALA A 24 8.51 12.40 -1.37
CA ALA A 24 9.44 11.50 -0.72
C ALA A 24 9.20 10.04 -1.13
N THR A 25 7.93 9.62 -1.23
CA THR A 25 7.55 8.28 -1.71
C THR A 25 8.05 8.04 -3.12
N LEU A 26 7.83 8.99 -4.05
CA LEU A 26 8.30 8.85 -5.43
C LEU A 26 9.82 8.83 -5.54
N ALA A 27 10.53 9.59 -4.71
CA ALA A 27 11.99 9.52 -4.63
C ALA A 27 12.46 8.14 -4.15
N PHE A 28 11.80 7.58 -3.12
CA PHE A 28 12.07 6.23 -2.65
C PHE A 28 11.72 5.16 -3.68
N VAL A 29 10.62 5.32 -4.43
CA VAL A 29 10.22 4.42 -5.54
C VAL A 29 11.34 4.33 -6.58
N ALA A 30 11.90 5.47 -6.99
CA ALA A 30 13.02 5.49 -7.92
C ALA A 30 14.24 4.75 -7.33
N LEU A 31 14.57 5.03 -6.07
CA LEU A 31 15.69 4.38 -5.38
C LEU A 31 15.50 2.86 -5.27
N THR A 32 14.33 2.39 -4.83
CA THR A 32 14.04 0.96 -4.70
C THR A 32 14.03 0.26 -6.04
N THR A 33 13.57 0.93 -7.11
CA THR A 33 13.65 0.39 -8.48
C THR A 33 15.11 0.15 -8.86
N VAL A 34 15.98 1.14 -8.64
CA VAL A 34 17.41 1.05 -8.98
C VAL A 34 18.10 -0.07 -8.21
N VAL A 35 17.82 -0.20 -6.91
CA VAL A 35 18.41 -1.22 -6.05
C VAL A 35 17.92 -2.64 -6.40
N SER A 36 16.68 -2.77 -6.90
CA SER A 36 16.09 -4.07 -7.22
C SER A 36 16.61 -4.68 -8.53
N ILE A 37 17.26 -3.89 -9.38
CA ILE A 37 17.78 -4.38 -10.66
C ILE A 37 19.22 -4.89 -10.44
N PRO A 38 19.50 -6.16 -10.75
CA PRO A 38 20.82 -6.76 -10.56
C PRO A 38 21.82 -6.25 -11.61
N GLN A 39 23.12 -6.36 -11.29
CA GLN A 39 24.18 -6.03 -12.25
C GLN A 39 24.35 -7.17 -13.26
N ALA A 40 24.83 -6.84 -14.47
CA ALA A 40 25.12 -7.84 -15.48
C ALA A 40 26.18 -8.82 -14.96
N GLY A 41 25.88 -10.12 -15.00
CA GLY A 41 26.75 -11.19 -14.49
C GLY A 41 26.58 -11.51 -13.00
N ASP A 42 25.62 -10.90 -12.30
CA ASP A 42 25.28 -11.27 -10.92
C ASP A 42 24.52 -12.60 -10.86
N VAL A 43 25.26 -13.68 -10.56
CA VAL A 43 24.72 -15.03 -10.40
C VAL A 43 23.99 -15.25 -9.07
N THR A 44 24.08 -14.30 -8.13
CA THR A 44 23.40 -14.36 -6.83
C THR A 44 22.07 -13.60 -6.81
N ALA A 45 21.74 -12.92 -7.91
CA ALA A 45 20.52 -12.15 -8.04
C ALA A 45 19.27 -13.05 -7.89
N PRO A 46 18.26 -12.63 -7.12
CA PRO A 46 17.03 -13.40 -6.95
C PRO A 46 16.21 -13.56 -8.25
N ILE A 47 16.39 -12.63 -9.20
CA ILE A 47 15.83 -12.69 -10.54
C ILE A 47 17.00 -12.56 -11.52
N SER A 48 17.10 -13.48 -12.46
CA SER A 48 18.17 -13.43 -13.47
C SER A 48 18.06 -12.17 -14.32
N PHE A 49 19.19 -11.63 -14.74
CA PHE A 49 19.24 -10.46 -15.59
C PHE A 49 18.54 -10.67 -16.95
N ASP A 50 18.54 -11.90 -17.45
CA ASP A 50 17.92 -12.29 -18.72
C ASP A 50 16.45 -12.74 -18.57
N ASP A 51 15.87 -12.65 -17.37
CA ASP A 51 14.51 -13.11 -17.09
C ASP A 51 13.48 -12.12 -17.69
N PRO A 52 12.53 -12.57 -18.52
CA PRO A 52 11.42 -11.74 -19.01
C PRO A 52 10.56 -11.10 -17.89
N GLY A 53 10.60 -11.65 -16.68
CA GLY A 53 9.95 -11.14 -15.48
C GLY A 53 10.71 -10.04 -14.74
N LEU A 54 11.94 -9.73 -15.12
CA LEU A 54 12.80 -8.77 -14.41
C LEU A 54 12.15 -7.39 -14.25
N LEU A 55 11.56 -6.87 -15.33
CA LEU A 55 10.89 -5.56 -15.29
C LEU A 55 9.68 -5.57 -14.34
N ALA A 56 8.89 -6.64 -14.35
CA ALA A 56 7.75 -6.79 -13.47
C ALA A 56 8.19 -6.93 -12.00
N GLY A 57 9.30 -7.64 -11.73
CA GLY A 57 9.89 -7.76 -10.40
C GLY A 57 10.41 -6.42 -9.85
N ALA A 58 11.13 -5.66 -10.67
CA ALA A 58 11.71 -4.36 -10.28
C ALA A 58 10.64 -3.27 -10.09
N VAL A 59 9.63 -3.22 -10.95
CA VAL A 59 8.47 -2.33 -10.77
C VAL A 59 7.65 -2.81 -9.57
N GLY A 60 7.49 -4.12 -9.42
CA GLY A 60 6.92 -4.81 -8.27
C GLY A 60 7.47 -4.29 -6.95
N SER A 61 8.74 -4.56 -6.68
CA SER A 61 9.42 -4.22 -5.42
C SER A 61 9.29 -2.74 -5.04
N SER A 62 9.13 -1.86 -6.03
CA SER A 62 8.99 -0.42 -5.82
C SER A 62 7.68 0.00 -5.15
N PHE A 63 6.69 -0.89 -5.08
CA PHE A 63 5.45 -0.65 -4.34
C PHE A 63 5.56 -0.79 -2.83
N GLY A 64 6.66 -1.32 -2.30
CA GLY A 64 6.83 -1.53 -0.86
C GLY A 64 6.65 -0.24 -0.04
N VAL A 65 7.28 0.85 -0.46
CA VAL A 65 7.17 2.15 0.23
C VAL A 65 5.78 2.79 0.04
N PRO A 66 5.23 2.90 -1.20
CA PRO A 66 3.84 3.34 -1.41
C PRO A 66 2.80 2.58 -0.60
N GLN A 67 2.98 1.27 -0.39
CA GLN A 67 2.08 0.44 0.41
C GLN A 67 2.01 0.90 1.87
N VAL A 68 3.17 1.15 2.49
CA VAL A 68 3.26 1.67 3.86
C VAL A 68 2.65 3.06 3.94
N VAL A 69 2.95 3.90 2.96
CA VAL A 69 2.43 5.28 2.90
C VAL A 69 0.91 5.28 2.74
N MET A 70 0.35 4.38 1.93
CA MET A 70 -1.09 4.28 1.73
C MET A 70 -1.81 3.86 3.01
N LEU A 71 -1.24 2.93 3.77
CA LEU A 71 -1.74 2.53 5.09
C LEU A 71 -1.69 3.68 6.10
N LEU A 72 -0.57 4.41 6.14
CA LEU A 72 -0.39 5.60 6.97
C LEU A 72 -1.38 6.70 6.61
N LEU A 73 -1.55 7.01 5.32
CA LEU A 73 -2.50 8.00 4.83
C LEU A 73 -3.92 7.63 5.24
N GLY A 74 -4.31 6.36 5.10
CA GLY A 74 -5.60 5.88 5.59
C GLY A 74 -5.78 6.15 7.09
N ALA A 75 -4.79 5.77 7.92
CA ALA A 75 -4.85 6.00 9.36
C ALA A 75 -4.88 7.49 9.74
N MET A 76 -4.11 8.32 9.03
CA MET A 76 -4.06 9.76 9.22
C MET A 76 -5.37 10.44 8.84
N VAL A 77 -6.02 10.06 7.74
CA VAL A 77 -7.28 10.68 7.28
C VAL A 77 -8.39 10.56 8.34
N PHE A 78 -8.36 9.53 9.18
CA PHE A 78 -9.24 9.44 10.34
C PHE A 78 -8.69 10.19 11.56
N THR A 79 -7.44 9.92 11.94
CA THR A 79 -6.87 10.43 13.21
C THR A 79 -6.58 11.93 13.21
N GLN A 80 -6.38 12.56 12.05
CA GLN A 80 -6.17 14.00 11.97
C GLN A 80 -7.38 14.81 12.44
N GLU A 81 -8.59 14.28 12.26
CA GLU A 81 -9.78 14.97 12.74
C GLU A 81 -9.78 15.06 14.27
N PHE A 82 -9.28 14.03 14.96
CA PHE A 82 -9.13 14.01 16.42
C PHE A 82 -8.01 14.95 16.86
N ARG A 83 -6.89 14.98 16.13
CA ARG A 83 -5.77 15.87 16.44
C ARG A 83 -6.15 17.35 16.35
N TYR A 84 -6.91 17.73 15.33
CA TYR A 84 -7.29 19.13 15.09
C TYR A 84 -8.68 19.48 15.64
N GLY A 85 -9.35 18.56 16.33
CA GLY A 85 -10.68 18.80 16.91
C GLY A 85 -11.81 18.99 15.88
N THR A 86 -11.59 18.62 14.62
CA THR A 86 -12.57 18.80 13.53
C THR A 86 -13.57 17.64 13.42
N VAL A 87 -13.48 16.63 14.29
CA VAL A 87 -14.46 15.53 14.32
C VAL A 87 -15.86 16.05 14.63
N THR A 88 -15.98 16.96 15.61
CA THR A 88 -17.28 17.51 16.05
C THR A 88 -17.96 18.29 14.93
N SER A 89 -17.23 19.15 14.22
CA SER A 89 -17.79 19.89 13.07
C SER A 89 -18.19 18.95 11.92
N THR A 90 -17.45 17.87 11.71
CA THR A 90 -17.78 16.85 10.70
C THR A 90 -19.08 16.11 11.05
N TYR A 91 -19.29 15.74 12.32
CA TYR A 91 -20.52 15.08 12.76
C TYR A 91 -21.73 16.03 12.86
N LEU A 92 -21.52 17.33 13.09
CA LEU A 92 -22.57 18.34 12.95
C LEU A 92 -23.04 18.48 11.51
N GLY A 93 -22.12 18.38 10.53
CA GLY A 93 -22.44 18.44 9.11
C GLY A 93 -23.10 17.16 8.56
N GLU A 94 -22.70 15.98 9.04
CA GLU A 94 -23.33 14.70 8.70
C GLU A 94 -23.42 13.80 9.96
N PRO A 95 -24.63 13.60 10.52
CA PRO A 95 -24.80 12.86 11.77
C PRO A 95 -24.57 11.34 11.60
N ARG A 96 -24.63 10.82 10.37
CA ARG A 96 -24.45 9.39 10.09
C ARG A 96 -22.95 9.05 10.05
N ARG A 97 -22.39 8.67 11.21
CA ARG A 97 -20.97 8.31 11.36
C ARG A 97 -20.48 7.26 10.35
N THR A 98 -21.33 6.30 10.01
CA THR A 98 -21.02 5.27 9.00
C THR A 98 -20.83 5.86 7.60
N ARG A 99 -21.59 6.90 7.24
CA ARG A 99 -21.51 7.56 5.93
C ARG A 99 -20.19 8.31 5.77
N ILE A 100 -19.70 8.94 6.84
CA ILE A 100 -18.40 9.61 6.87
C ILE A 100 -17.27 8.59 6.70
N LEU A 101 -17.35 7.46 7.41
CA LEU A 101 -16.35 6.40 7.29
C LEU A 101 -16.28 5.82 5.86
N VAL A 102 -17.45 5.57 5.25
CA VAL A 102 -17.52 5.13 3.85
C VAL A 102 -16.98 6.19 2.88
N ALA A 103 -17.26 7.48 3.12
CA ALA A 103 -16.71 8.55 2.29
C ALA A 103 -15.16 8.60 2.36
N LYS A 104 -14.58 8.39 3.55
CA LYS A 104 -13.13 8.26 3.74
C LYS A 104 -12.56 7.08 2.97
N TRP A 105 -13.17 5.89 3.07
CA TRP A 105 -12.74 4.74 2.29
C TRP A 105 -12.77 5.00 0.78
N LEU A 106 -13.86 5.57 0.26
CA LEU A 106 -13.97 5.90 -1.16
C LEU A 106 -12.91 6.94 -1.58
N ALA A 107 -12.62 7.94 -0.75
CA ALA A 107 -11.59 8.94 -1.03
C ALA A 107 -10.20 8.30 -1.13
N LEU A 108 -9.87 7.35 -0.23
CA LEU A 108 -8.60 6.62 -0.27
C LEU A 108 -8.54 5.65 -1.46
N ILE A 109 -9.62 4.95 -1.80
CA ILE A 109 -9.67 4.10 -3.00
C ILE A 109 -9.38 4.92 -4.27
N ILE A 110 -9.94 6.12 -4.38
CA ILE A 110 -9.67 7.02 -5.51
C ILE A 110 -8.23 7.52 -5.47
N SER A 111 -7.72 7.86 -4.29
CA SER A 111 -6.34 8.34 -4.12
C SER A 111 -5.30 7.24 -4.38
N SER A 112 -5.59 5.98 -4.08
CA SER A 112 -4.71 4.85 -4.42
C SER A 112 -4.51 4.68 -5.92
N VAL A 113 -5.50 5.03 -6.75
CA VAL A 113 -5.35 4.99 -8.21
C VAL A 113 -4.25 5.96 -8.64
N ALA A 114 -4.30 7.20 -8.13
CA ALA A 114 -3.28 8.21 -8.43
C ALA A 114 -1.88 7.79 -7.93
N ILE A 115 -1.78 7.25 -6.71
CA ILE A 115 -0.51 6.79 -6.14
C ILE A 115 0.06 5.58 -6.91
N THR A 116 -0.79 4.64 -7.32
CA THR A 116 -0.39 3.47 -8.13
C THR A 116 0.14 3.92 -9.49
N ILE A 117 -0.59 4.80 -10.18
CA ILE A 117 -0.17 5.35 -11.47
C ILE A 117 1.15 6.13 -11.31
N ALA A 118 1.28 6.97 -10.29
CA ALA A 118 2.49 7.74 -10.05
C ALA A 118 3.69 6.83 -9.74
N THR A 119 3.48 5.76 -8.96
CA THR A 119 4.52 4.75 -8.67
C THR A 119 5.03 4.13 -9.96
N VAL A 120 4.12 3.66 -10.81
CA VAL A 120 4.47 3.01 -12.09
C VAL A 120 5.08 4.01 -13.08
N ALA A 121 4.59 5.24 -13.10
CA ALA A 121 5.13 6.31 -13.95
C ALA A 121 6.58 6.66 -13.61
N VAL A 122 7.02 6.43 -12.38
CA VAL A 122 8.41 6.62 -11.95
C VAL A 122 9.23 5.33 -12.13
N SER A 123 8.73 4.20 -11.63
CA SER A 123 9.49 2.95 -11.62
C SER A 123 9.66 2.35 -13.01
N LEU A 124 8.68 2.50 -13.91
CA LEU A 124 8.76 1.92 -15.25
C LEU A 124 9.88 2.55 -16.10
N PRO A 125 9.97 3.90 -16.26
CA PRO A 125 11.08 4.50 -16.99
C PRO A 125 12.44 4.27 -16.34
N VAL A 126 12.51 4.35 -15.00
CA VAL A 126 13.76 4.09 -14.27
C VAL A 126 14.23 2.65 -14.51
N GLY A 127 13.30 1.70 -14.45
CA GLY A 127 13.60 0.30 -14.67
C GLY A 127 14.03 0.00 -16.10
N THR A 128 13.30 0.51 -17.10
CA THR A 128 13.64 0.29 -18.52
C THR A 128 14.98 0.91 -18.89
N VAL A 129 15.26 2.14 -18.47
CA VAL A 129 16.54 2.81 -18.75
C VAL A 129 17.70 2.03 -18.12
N LEU A 130 17.55 1.59 -16.87
CA LEU A 130 18.62 0.91 -16.16
C LEU A 130 18.89 -0.50 -16.72
N ILE A 131 17.85 -1.27 -17.05
CA ILE A 131 17.99 -2.59 -17.67
C ILE A 131 18.69 -2.46 -19.03
N ASN A 132 18.24 -1.53 -19.87
CA ASN A 132 18.85 -1.30 -21.19
C ASN A 132 20.31 -0.83 -21.06
N SER A 133 20.61 0.06 -20.11
CA SER A 133 21.99 0.53 -19.86
C SER A 133 22.95 -0.59 -19.42
N ARG A 134 22.42 -1.71 -18.91
CA ARG A 134 23.18 -2.89 -18.49
C ARG A 134 23.17 -4.01 -19.54
N GLY A 135 22.57 -3.76 -20.72
CA GLY A 135 22.52 -4.71 -21.85
C GLY A 135 21.42 -5.76 -21.74
N GLY A 136 20.39 -5.53 -20.92
CA GLY A 136 19.29 -6.47 -20.72
C GLY A 136 18.12 -6.22 -21.68
N ASP A 137 17.39 -7.29 -22.00
CA ASP A 137 16.21 -7.21 -22.85
C ASP A 137 14.96 -6.81 -22.06
N ILE A 138 14.27 -5.78 -22.55
CA ILE A 138 13.03 -5.31 -21.94
C ILE A 138 11.87 -6.08 -22.54
N THR A 139 11.23 -6.91 -21.71
CA THR A 139 9.99 -7.60 -22.09
C THR A 139 8.83 -7.15 -21.21
N ILE A 140 7.76 -6.64 -21.83
CA ILE A 140 6.48 -6.40 -21.14
C ILE A 140 5.68 -7.70 -21.20
N ALA A 141 6.00 -8.63 -20.30
CA ALA A 141 5.32 -9.92 -20.20
C ALA A 141 3.92 -9.80 -19.59
N ALA A 142 3.11 -10.87 -19.70
CA ALA A 142 1.81 -10.95 -19.02
C ALA A 142 1.92 -10.73 -17.49
N LEU A 143 3.05 -11.13 -16.91
CA LEU A 143 3.41 -10.92 -15.51
C LEU A 143 3.32 -9.44 -15.09
N PHE A 144 3.77 -8.54 -15.96
CA PHE A 144 3.75 -7.09 -15.71
C PHE A 144 2.31 -6.59 -15.55
N TRP A 145 1.42 -6.98 -16.45
CA TRP A 145 0.01 -6.55 -16.39
C TRP A 145 -0.73 -7.10 -15.18
N GLN A 146 -0.43 -8.35 -14.80
CA GLN A 146 -0.98 -8.95 -13.58
C GLN A 146 -0.47 -8.23 -12.32
N MET A 147 0.83 -7.96 -12.24
CA MET A 147 1.43 -7.18 -11.15
C MET A 147 0.85 -5.75 -11.09
N PHE A 148 0.67 -5.10 -12.24
CA PHE A 148 0.09 -3.77 -12.34
C PHE A 148 -1.36 -3.74 -11.83
N ALA A 149 -2.18 -4.72 -12.26
CA ALA A 149 -3.55 -4.86 -11.78
C ALA A 149 -3.60 -5.15 -10.26
N ALA A 150 -2.71 -6.01 -9.77
CA ALA A 150 -2.58 -6.31 -8.35
C ALA A 150 -2.19 -5.08 -7.53
N GLY A 151 -1.34 -4.20 -8.06
CA GLY A 151 -0.96 -2.94 -7.43
C GLY A 151 -2.17 -2.07 -7.06
N PHE A 152 -3.14 -1.92 -7.96
CA PHE A 152 -4.37 -1.16 -7.65
C PHE A 152 -5.17 -1.80 -6.51
N VAL A 153 -5.31 -3.12 -6.52
CA VAL A 153 -6.06 -3.87 -5.50
C VAL A 153 -5.38 -3.73 -4.14
N VAL A 154 -4.07 -3.95 -4.09
CA VAL A 154 -3.28 -3.87 -2.85
C VAL A 154 -3.29 -2.45 -2.30
N MET A 155 -3.03 -1.43 -3.11
CA MET A 155 -3.04 -0.03 -2.63
C MET A 155 -4.42 0.37 -2.11
N ALA A 156 -5.50 0.03 -2.82
CA ALA A 156 -6.85 0.30 -2.35
C ALA A 156 -7.14 -0.42 -1.02
N ALA A 157 -6.73 -1.68 -0.90
CA ALA A 157 -6.95 -2.47 0.31
C ALA A 157 -6.21 -1.88 1.52
N TYR A 158 -4.94 -1.50 1.36
CA TYR A 158 -4.13 -0.89 2.39
C TYR A 158 -4.68 0.47 2.82
N GLY A 159 -5.20 1.27 1.88
CA GLY A 159 -5.90 2.51 2.19
C GLY A 159 -7.11 2.31 3.10
N VAL A 160 -7.95 1.32 2.76
CA VAL A 160 -9.17 0.98 3.52
C VAL A 160 -8.82 0.44 4.91
N ILE A 161 -7.87 -0.48 4.99
CA ILE A 161 -7.36 -1.04 6.25
C ILE A 161 -6.77 0.07 7.12
N GLY A 162 -6.05 1.02 6.52
CA GLY A 162 -5.48 2.17 7.22
C GLY A 162 -6.54 3.03 7.88
N VAL A 163 -7.60 3.39 7.14
CA VAL A 163 -8.74 4.15 7.69
C VAL A 163 -9.40 3.39 8.84
N ALA A 164 -9.59 2.07 8.71
CA ALA A 164 -10.13 1.25 9.78
C ALA A 164 -9.23 1.27 11.02
N LEU A 165 -7.91 1.11 10.84
CA LEU A 165 -6.94 1.16 11.93
C LEU A 165 -6.95 2.53 12.63
N GLY A 166 -6.97 3.62 11.86
CA GLY A 166 -7.12 4.98 12.39
C GLY A 166 -8.40 5.16 13.20
N ALA A 167 -9.50 4.56 12.74
CA ALA A 167 -10.79 4.55 13.43
C ALA A 167 -10.76 3.84 14.78
N LEU A 168 -9.98 2.76 14.87
CA LEU A 168 -9.80 1.98 16.09
C LEU A 168 -8.91 2.69 17.11
N LEU A 169 -7.80 3.29 16.66
CA LEU A 169 -6.77 3.87 17.52
C LEU A 169 -7.07 5.30 17.97
N ARG A 170 -7.68 6.14 17.12
CA ARG A 170 -8.05 7.56 17.40
C ARG A 170 -6.91 8.51 17.83
N ASN A 171 -5.69 8.00 17.98
CA ASN A 171 -4.49 8.79 18.27
C ASN A 171 -3.53 8.68 17.08
N GLN A 172 -3.22 9.82 16.46
CA GLN A 172 -2.37 9.86 15.27
C GLN A 172 -0.95 9.32 15.55
N ILE A 173 -0.36 9.65 16.70
CA ILE A 173 1.00 9.22 17.04
C ILE A 173 1.03 7.70 17.20
N VAL A 174 0.08 7.15 17.96
CA VAL A 174 -0.05 5.69 18.15
C VAL A 174 -0.30 4.99 16.82
N ALA A 175 -1.17 5.53 15.97
CA ALA A 175 -1.46 4.95 14.66
C ALA A 175 -0.23 4.91 13.75
N VAL A 176 0.53 6.00 13.69
CA VAL A 176 1.76 6.05 12.88
C VAL A 176 2.80 5.05 13.41
N ILE A 177 3.03 5.00 14.73
CA ILE A 177 3.99 4.06 15.32
C ILE A 177 3.58 2.62 15.06
N VAL A 178 2.32 2.27 15.30
CA VAL A 178 1.80 0.91 15.09
C VAL A 178 1.97 0.49 13.63
N VAL A 179 1.63 1.36 12.67
CA VAL A 179 1.79 1.07 11.25
C VAL A 179 3.26 0.85 10.88
N LEU A 180 4.15 1.76 11.29
CA LEU A 180 5.57 1.67 10.96
C LEU A 180 6.22 0.45 11.57
N VAL A 181 6.01 0.20 12.87
CA VAL A 181 6.58 -0.96 13.57
C VAL A 181 6.04 -2.26 13.00
N TRP A 182 4.73 -2.32 12.72
CA TRP A 182 4.12 -3.51 12.13
C TRP A 182 4.70 -3.80 10.75
N MET A 183 4.60 -2.84 9.82
CA MET A 183 4.97 -3.03 8.41
C MET A 183 6.48 -3.20 8.19
N LEU A 184 7.30 -2.40 8.89
CA LEU A 184 8.73 -2.30 8.61
C LEU A 184 9.57 -3.23 9.48
N VAL A 185 9.06 -3.66 10.63
CA VAL A 185 9.82 -4.47 11.59
C VAL A 185 9.16 -5.83 11.77
N VAL A 186 7.97 -5.87 12.37
CA VAL A 186 7.33 -7.14 12.76
C VAL A 186 7.09 -8.03 11.55
N GLU A 187 6.45 -7.49 10.53
CA GLU A 187 6.07 -8.24 9.34
C GLU A 187 7.28 -8.66 8.52
N GLN A 188 8.27 -7.77 8.35
CA GLN A 188 9.50 -8.11 7.64
C GLN A 188 10.29 -9.22 8.35
N ILE A 189 10.41 -9.15 9.67
CA ILE A 189 11.07 -10.20 10.45
C ILE A 189 10.33 -11.52 10.30
N VAL A 190 9.01 -11.54 10.45
CA VAL A 190 8.25 -12.79 10.41
C VAL A 190 8.21 -13.39 9.01
N ILE A 191 8.10 -12.56 7.95
CA ILE A 191 8.12 -13.04 6.56
C ILE A 191 9.45 -13.69 6.22
N HIS A 192 10.57 -13.08 6.58
CA HIS A 192 11.89 -13.59 6.19
C HIS A 192 12.41 -14.67 7.14
N ALA A 193 12.17 -14.57 8.45
CA ALA A 193 12.63 -15.56 9.43
C ALA A 193 11.70 -16.78 9.54
N TYR A 194 10.38 -16.59 9.36
CA TYR A 194 9.38 -17.66 9.47
C TYR A 194 8.40 -17.65 8.27
N PRO A 195 8.86 -17.95 7.04
CA PRO A 195 8.03 -17.84 5.83
C PRO A 195 6.72 -18.62 5.88
N ALA A 196 6.71 -19.76 6.60
CA ALA A 196 5.51 -20.59 6.78
C ALA A 196 4.36 -19.85 7.49
N ILE A 197 4.69 -18.91 8.38
CA ILE A 197 3.76 -18.03 9.09
C ILE A 197 3.58 -16.74 8.29
N GLY A 198 4.69 -16.15 7.84
CA GLY A 198 4.71 -14.87 7.13
C GLY A 198 3.86 -14.83 5.86
N ARG A 199 3.74 -15.95 5.13
CA ARG A 199 2.85 -16.04 3.95
C ARG A 199 1.39 -15.73 4.26
N TRP A 200 0.94 -15.93 5.50
CA TRP A 200 -0.42 -15.64 5.92
C TRP A 200 -0.60 -14.20 6.40
N MET A 201 0.47 -13.42 6.54
CA MET A 201 0.38 -12.03 6.96
C MET A 201 -0.11 -11.13 5.80
N PRO A 202 -0.71 -9.96 6.08
CA PRO A 202 -1.19 -9.04 5.04
C PRO A 202 -0.14 -8.69 3.98
N GLY A 203 1.10 -8.46 4.40
CA GLY A 203 2.27 -8.19 3.57
C GLY A 203 2.72 -9.40 2.76
N GLY A 204 2.66 -10.60 3.34
CA GLY A 204 2.91 -11.84 2.59
C GLY A 204 1.88 -12.06 1.47
N ALA A 205 0.60 -11.78 1.76
CA ALA A 205 -0.47 -11.81 0.77
C ALA A 205 -0.29 -10.70 -0.30
N ALA A 206 0.15 -9.51 0.10
CA ALA A 206 0.46 -8.42 -0.83
C ALA A 206 1.63 -8.79 -1.77
N TYR A 207 2.71 -9.35 -1.22
CA TYR A 207 3.86 -9.84 -2.01
C TYR A 207 3.47 -10.93 -3.00
N ALA A 208 2.61 -11.86 -2.58
CA ALA A 208 2.08 -12.90 -3.45
C ALA A 208 1.23 -12.32 -4.60
N LEU A 209 0.31 -11.39 -4.30
CA LEU A 209 -0.54 -10.74 -5.31
C LEU A 209 0.28 -9.94 -6.32
N MET A 210 1.29 -9.22 -5.85
CA MET A 210 2.15 -8.37 -6.68
C MET A 210 3.31 -9.13 -7.33
N GLN A 211 3.33 -10.47 -7.18
CA GLN A 211 4.32 -11.37 -7.78
C GLN A 211 5.77 -11.04 -7.41
N GLN A 212 5.95 -10.65 -6.14
CA GLN A 212 7.26 -10.25 -5.59
C GLN A 212 7.98 -11.40 -4.88
N ALA A 213 7.50 -12.64 -5.00
CA ALA A 213 8.13 -13.79 -4.34
C ALA A 213 9.62 -13.94 -4.71
N PRO A 214 10.00 -13.87 -6.01
CA PRO A 214 11.39 -14.01 -6.41
C PRO A 214 12.26 -12.86 -5.87
N ALA A 215 11.80 -11.62 -6.01
CA ALA A 215 12.53 -10.42 -5.57
C ALA A 215 12.84 -10.39 -4.06
N ASN A 216 12.05 -11.11 -3.24
CA ASN A 216 12.27 -11.21 -1.79
C ASN A 216 12.93 -12.54 -1.36
N GLY A 217 13.34 -13.41 -2.29
CA GLY A 217 13.91 -14.73 -1.95
C GLY A 217 12.90 -15.69 -1.30
N LEU A 218 11.61 -15.48 -1.59
CA LEU A 218 10.48 -16.22 -1.03
C LEU A 218 9.84 -17.15 -2.06
N ASP A 219 10.61 -17.56 -3.06
CA ASP A 219 10.13 -18.41 -4.15
C ASP A 219 9.57 -19.73 -3.59
N ASP A 220 8.41 -20.14 -4.12
CA ASP A 220 7.57 -21.26 -3.64
C ASP A 220 7.11 -21.19 -2.16
N LYS A 221 7.46 -20.14 -1.41
CA LYS A 221 7.08 -19.99 0.02
C LYS A 221 5.82 -19.17 0.22
N LEU A 222 5.44 -18.35 -0.76
CA LEU A 222 4.24 -17.52 -0.70
C LEU A 222 2.98 -18.27 -1.15
N LEU A 223 1.83 -17.71 -0.81
CA LEU A 223 0.52 -18.19 -1.26
C LEU A 223 0.35 -18.01 -2.78
N SER A 224 -0.52 -18.82 -3.39
CA SER A 224 -0.91 -18.60 -4.78
C SER A 224 -1.71 -17.30 -4.93
N VAL A 225 -1.62 -16.64 -6.09
CA VAL A 225 -2.30 -15.34 -6.35
C VAL A 225 -3.80 -15.35 -5.96
N PRO A 226 -4.61 -16.38 -6.30
CA PRO A 226 -6.02 -16.39 -5.90
C PRO A 226 -6.21 -16.50 -4.39
N SER A 227 -5.42 -17.34 -3.71
CA SER A 227 -5.54 -17.53 -2.26
C SER A 227 -5.08 -16.30 -1.48
N ALA A 228 -4.02 -15.63 -1.94
CA ALA A 228 -3.58 -14.35 -1.43
C ALA A 228 -4.65 -13.25 -1.61
N GLY A 229 -5.34 -13.23 -2.76
CA GLY A 229 -6.46 -12.34 -3.03
C GLY A 229 -7.62 -12.52 -2.06
N ILE A 230 -8.03 -13.77 -1.83
CA ILE A 230 -9.09 -14.10 -0.86
C ILE A 230 -8.68 -13.69 0.55
N LEU A 231 -7.43 -13.98 0.93
CA LEU A 231 -6.91 -13.65 2.26
C LEU A 231 -6.87 -12.14 2.50
N LEU A 232 -6.38 -11.36 1.53
CA LEU A 232 -6.38 -9.90 1.64
C LEU A 232 -7.80 -9.33 1.68
N ALA A 233 -8.73 -9.89 0.89
CA ALA A 233 -10.13 -9.52 0.95
C ALA A 233 -10.78 -9.84 2.31
N ALA A 234 -10.38 -10.94 2.94
CA ALA A 234 -10.81 -11.29 4.30
C ALA A 234 -10.29 -10.28 5.33
N TYR A 235 -9.00 -9.90 5.27
CA TYR A 235 -8.44 -8.86 6.13
C TYR A 235 -9.14 -7.52 5.96
N LEU A 236 -9.36 -7.10 4.71
CA LEU A 236 -10.09 -5.88 4.39
C LEU A 236 -11.52 -5.91 4.96
N SER A 237 -12.24 -7.00 4.71
CA SER A 237 -13.61 -7.17 5.20
C SER A 237 -13.68 -7.15 6.72
N MET A 238 -12.75 -7.83 7.40
CA MET A 238 -12.64 -7.82 8.85
C MET A 238 -12.38 -6.40 9.38
N ALA A 239 -11.43 -5.67 8.80
CA ALA A 239 -11.11 -4.29 9.19
C ALA A 239 -12.31 -3.35 9.00
N VAL A 240 -13.01 -3.45 7.86
CA VAL A 240 -14.23 -2.70 7.56
C VAL A 240 -15.34 -3.00 8.57
N VAL A 241 -15.60 -4.27 8.86
CA VAL A 241 -16.64 -4.69 9.82
C VAL A 241 -16.31 -4.21 11.23
N LEU A 242 -15.06 -4.34 11.68
CA LEU A 242 -14.62 -3.83 12.98
C LEU A 242 -14.83 -2.31 13.09
N ALA A 243 -14.40 -1.56 12.08
CA ALA A 243 -14.53 -0.12 12.07
C ALA A 243 -16.01 0.32 12.04
N LEU A 244 -16.86 -0.32 11.25
CA LEU A 244 -18.31 -0.01 11.21
C LEU A 244 -19.04 -0.34 12.51
N ARG A 245 -18.60 -1.38 13.25
CA ARG A 245 -19.24 -1.76 14.51
C ARG A 245 -18.77 -0.93 15.71
N LEU A 246 -17.49 -0.57 15.76
CA LEU A 246 -16.89 0.10 16.92
C LEU A 246 -16.99 1.63 16.84
N THR A 247 -16.84 2.21 15.65
CA THR A 247 -16.79 3.69 15.50
C THR A 247 -18.09 4.38 15.91
N PRO A 248 -19.28 3.88 15.53
CA PRO A 248 -20.53 4.54 15.90
C PRO A 248 -20.87 4.46 17.38
N LYS A 249 -20.41 3.41 18.08
CA LYS A 249 -20.74 3.15 19.49
C LYS A 249 -19.86 3.89 20.49
N ARG A 250 -18.72 4.41 20.03
CA ARG A 250 -17.73 5.04 20.89
C ARG A 250 -17.91 6.55 20.85
N ASP A 251 -18.03 7.16 22.03
CA ASP A 251 -18.26 8.60 22.17
C ASP A 251 -17.11 9.45 21.61
N VAL A 252 -17.46 10.69 21.30
CA VAL A 252 -16.60 11.71 20.69
C VAL A 252 -16.53 12.85 21.71
N LEU A 253 -15.79 12.62 22.79
CA LEU A 253 -15.52 13.59 23.84
C LEU A 253 -14.03 13.51 24.17
#